data_AF-A0A961KQ33-F1
#
_entry.id   AF-A0A961KQ33-F1
#
_cell.length_a   1.000
_cell.length_b   1.000
_cell.length_c   1.000
_cell.angle_alpha   90.00
_cell.angle_beta   90.00
_cell.angle_gamma   90.00
#
_symmetry.space_group_name_H-M   'P 1'
#
loop_
_entity.id
_entity.type
_entity.pdbx_description
1 polymer ?
#
loop_
_entity_poly.entity_id
_entity_poly.type
_entity_poly.pdbx_seq_one_letter_code
_entity_poly.pdbx_strand_id
1 'polypeptide(L)'
;TFKCDWSGDVLYGENDAVAGNYVLGWSADPQQAQAQRQTQPRDQVLLWHMNYHPDGGQLFFPLDKKPFIVPLALPGDNFHPDKVVAFWCDGQKGLYIHAGIWHEGVFPVHDQQRFLDRQGAVHARVSTDIGQEFGVYLSCPLREDKARYI
;
A
#
# COMPACT_ATOMS: atom_id res chain seq x y z
N THR A 1 6.35 -2.40 14.17
CA THR A 1 5.01 -1.97 13.73
C THR A 1 5.18 -1.31 12.39
N PHE A 2 4.14 -1.29 11.56
CA PHE A 2 4.11 -0.48 10.35
C PHE A 2 3.21 0.73 10.60
N LYS A 3 3.74 1.94 10.41
CA LYS A 3 2.99 3.18 10.58
C LYS A 3 2.86 3.86 9.24
N CYS A 4 1.67 4.39 8.98
CA CYS A 4 1.38 5.17 7.81
C CYS A 4 0.91 6.56 8.24
N ASP A 5 1.47 7.59 7.62
CA ASP A 5 1.17 8.99 7.91
C ASP A 5 1.05 9.81 6.62
N TRP A 6 -0.10 10.46 6.44
CA TRP A 6 -0.30 11.43 5.38
C TRP A 6 0.22 12.80 5.79
N SER A 7 1.22 13.30 5.07
CA SER A 7 1.65 14.69 5.14
C SER A 7 1.23 15.41 3.87
N GLY A 8 0.21 16.25 3.98
CA GLY A 8 -0.44 16.88 2.83
C GLY A 8 -0.97 15.83 1.84
N ASP A 9 -0.39 15.80 0.65
CA ASP A 9 -0.71 14.85 -0.42
C ASP A 9 0.22 13.63 -0.48
N VAL A 10 1.21 13.52 0.40
CA VAL A 10 2.20 12.44 0.38
C VAL A 10 1.93 11.45 1.52
N LEU A 11 1.89 10.16 1.19
CA LEU A 11 1.79 9.10 2.19
C LEU A 11 3.18 8.56 2.51
N TYR A 12 3.55 8.64 3.79
CA TYR A 12 4.77 8.09 4.33
C TYR A 12 4.51 6.77 5.06
N GLY A 13 5.49 5.87 4.99
CA GLY A 13 5.51 4.60 5.70
C GLY A 13 6.75 4.49 6.56
N GLU A 14 6.59 4.08 7.82
CA GLU A 14 7.68 3.68 8.70
C GLU A 14 7.53 2.20 9.05
N ASN A 15 8.55 1.39 8.76
CA ASN A 15 8.57 -0.01 9.15
C ASN A 15 9.63 -0.24 10.24
N ASP A 16 9.18 -0.38 11.49
CA ASP A 16 10.09 -0.64 12.61
C ASP A 16 10.80 -2.01 12.49
N ALA A 17 10.24 -2.97 11.75
CA ALA A 17 10.81 -4.32 11.62
C ALA A 17 12.13 -4.32 10.83
N VAL A 18 12.33 -3.32 9.96
CA VAL A 18 13.51 -3.16 9.11
C VAL A 18 14.14 -1.76 9.20
N ALA A 19 13.68 -0.94 10.16
CA ALA A 19 14.07 0.47 10.33
C ALA A 19 13.97 1.31 9.03
N GLY A 20 12.96 1.01 8.20
CA GLY A 20 12.77 1.64 6.89
C GLY A 20 11.81 2.83 6.93
N ASN A 21 12.10 3.85 6.12
CA ASN A 21 11.23 5.01 5.89
C ASN A 21 10.97 5.14 4.39
N TYR A 22 9.70 5.29 4.00
CA TYR A 22 9.27 5.18 2.61
C TYR A 22 8.30 6.29 2.24
N VAL A 23 8.35 6.71 0.97
CA VAL A 23 7.21 7.34 0.30
C VAL A 23 6.39 6.22 -0.32
N LEU A 24 5.19 5.99 0.20
CA LEU A 24 4.32 4.90 -0.23
C LEU A 24 3.45 5.29 -1.43
N GLY A 25 3.11 6.57 -1.56
CA GLY A 25 2.29 7.08 -2.66
C GLY A 25 1.79 8.50 -2.43
N TRP A 26 0.89 8.93 -3.30
CA TRP A 26 0.35 10.30 -3.30
C TRP A 26 -1.16 10.32 -3.48
N SER A 27 -1.85 11.29 -2.88
CA SER A 27 -3.29 11.49 -3.14
C SER A 27 -3.57 12.32 -4.39
N ALA A 28 -2.55 13.01 -4.92
CA ALA A 28 -2.56 13.84 -6.12
C ALA A 28 -1.44 13.43 -7.08
N ASP A 29 -1.41 14.02 -8.28
CA ASP A 29 -0.30 13.85 -9.23
C ASP A 29 1.04 14.09 -8.50
N PRO A 30 1.99 13.15 -8.49
CA PRO A 30 3.26 13.29 -7.78
C PRO A 30 4.08 14.52 -8.20
N GLN A 31 3.87 15.06 -9.40
CA GLN A 31 4.52 16.30 -9.86
C GLN A 31 3.92 17.57 -9.25
N GLN A 32 2.71 17.50 -8.69
CA GLN A 32 1.97 18.62 -8.11
C GLN A 32 1.72 18.46 -6.61
N ALA A 33 1.92 17.25 -6.08
CA ALA A 33 1.67 16.89 -4.69
C ALA A 33 2.49 17.76 -3.72
N GLN A 34 1.86 18.17 -2.62
CA GLN A 34 2.49 19.00 -1.59
C GLN A 34 2.57 18.24 -0.27
N ALA A 35 3.76 18.17 0.35
CA ALA A 35 3.92 17.50 1.64
C ALA A 35 3.37 18.31 2.82
N GLN A 36 3.29 19.64 2.69
CA GLN A 36 2.89 20.53 3.79
C GLN A 36 1.39 20.79 3.84
N ARG A 37 0.66 20.51 2.76
CA ARG A 37 -0.77 20.82 2.63
C ARG A 37 -1.44 19.82 1.71
N GLN A 38 -2.63 19.38 2.11
CA GLN A 38 -3.51 18.61 1.23
C GLN A 38 -4.12 19.54 0.18
N THR A 39 -3.91 19.24 -1.11
CA THR A 39 -4.36 20.07 -2.23
C THR A 39 -5.71 19.63 -2.80
N GLN A 40 -6.09 18.37 -2.59
CA GLN A 40 -7.35 17.79 -3.07
C GLN A 40 -7.92 16.73 -2.12
N PRO A 41 -9.21 16.34 -2.24
CA PRO A 41 -9.77 15.25 -1.44
C PRO A 41 -8.97 13.96 -1.58
N ARG A 42 -8.84 13.23 -0.46
CA ARG A 42 -8.09 11.98 -0.40
C ARG A 42 -8.97 10.79 -0.77
N ASP A 43 -9.37 10.76 -2.04
CA ASP A 43 -10.25 9.73 -2.59
C ASP A 43 -9.47 8.54 -3.18
N GLN A 44 -8.15 8.66 -3.31
CA GLN A 44 -7.26 7.65 -3.89
C GLN A 44 -5.84 7.76 -3.34
N VAL A 45 -5.06 6.71 -3.55
CA VAL A 45 -3.60 6.72 -3.47
C VAL A 45 -3.03 6.28 -4.83
N LEU A 46 -2.08 7.05 -5.34
CA LEU A 46 -1.29 6.76 -6.53
C LEU A 46 -0.03 6.04 -6.12
N LEU A 47 0.14 4.81 -6.62
CA LEU A 47 1.24 3.93 -6.29
C LEU A 47 2.24 3.88 -7.44
N TRP A 48 3.52 3.88 -7.07
CA TRP A 48 4.64 3.80 -7.99
C TRP A 48 5.38 2.47 -7.92
N HIS A 49 5.08 1.66 -6.90
CA HIS A 49 5.82 0.44 -6.60
C HIS A 49 4.84 -0.66 -6.17
N MET A 50 5.14 -1.87 -6.60
CA MET A 50 4.55 -3.12 -6.11
C MET A 50 5.69 -4.12 -5.94
N ASN A 51 5.49 -5.11 -5.09
CA ASN A 51 6.44 -6.18 -4.87
C ASN A 51 5.76 -7.49 -4.48
N TYR A 52 6.53 -8.57 -4.43
CA TYR A 52 6.15 -9.78 -3.72
C TYR A 52 7.34 -10.40 -3.00
N HIS A 53 7.02 -11.18 -1.98
CA HIS A 53 7.99 -11.97 -1.22
C HIS A 53 8.00 -13.41 -1.73
N PRO A 54 9.11 -13.93 -2.28
CA PRO A 54 9.15 -15.27 -2.86
C PRO A 54 9.16 -16.39 -1.81
N ASP A 55 9.64 -16.12 -0.60
CA ASP A 55 9.98 -17.12 0.41
C ASP A 55 9.20 -17.00 1.73
N GLY A 56 8.35 -15.98 1.87
CA GLY A 56 7.54 -15.75 3.07
C GLY A 56 6.30 -14.90 2.79
N GLY A 57 5.25 -15.10 3.59
CA GLY A 57 4.09 -14.21 3.58
C GLY A 57 4.26 -13.02 4.53
N GLN A 58 3.34 -12.07 4.44
CA GLN A 58 3.30 -10.89 5.30
C GLN A 58 1.90 -10.70 5.91
N LEU A 59 1.88 -10.46 7.22
CA LEU A 59 0.67 -10.17 7.99
C LEU A 59 0.57 -8.68 8.26
N PHE A 60 -0.61 -8.11 8.02
CA PHE A 60 -0.98 -6.80 8.55
C PHE A 60 -2.26 -6.91 9.38
N PHE A 61 -2.21 -6.43 10.62
CA PHE A 61 -3.38 -6.32 11.48
C PHE A 61 -3.59 -4.87 11.94
N PRO A 62 -4.74 -4.23 11.70
CA PRO A 62 -4.99 -2.83 12.07
C PRO A 62 -5.03 -2.68 13.60
N LEU A 63 -4.12 -1.88 14.16
CA LEU A 63 -4.10 -1.63 15.61
C LEU A 63 -5.13 -0.57 16.03
N ASP A 64 -5.39 0.39 15.14
CA ASP A 64 -6.28 1.52 15.42
C ASP A 64 -7.72 1.27 14.95
N LYS A 65 -8.02 0.10 14.36
CA LYS A 65 -9.35 -0.32 13.90
C LYS A 65 -10.03 0.67 12.95
N LYS A 66 -9.24 1.24 12.03
CA LYS A 66 -9.68 2.18 11.00
C LYS A 66 -9.67 1.52 9.62
N PRO A 67 -10.51 1.99 8.67
CA PRO A 67 -10.50 1.46 7.31
C PRO A 67 -9.20 1.71 6.55
N PHE A 68 -8.84 0.75 5.72
CA PHE A 68 -7.66 0.79 4.85
C PHE A 68 -7.90 -0.03 3.58
N ILE A 69 -7.06 0.18 2.57
CA ILE A 69 -7.06 -0.65 1.35
C ILE A 69 -5.77 -1.44 1.20
N VAL A 70 -5.89 -2.55 0.46
CA VAL A 70 -4.78 -3.43 0.10
C VAL A 70 -4.82 -3.70 -1.41
N PRO A 71 -3.89 -3.18 -2.22
CA PRO A 71 -3.74 -3.55 -3.62
C PRO A 71 -3.09 -4.93 -3.73
N LEU A 72 -3.74 -5.85 -4.44
CA LEU A 72 -3.26 -7.21 -4.63
C LEU A 72 -3.35 -7.62 -6.10
N ALA A 73 -2.42 -8.46 -6.56
CA ALA A 73 -2.50 -9.19 -7.82
C ALA A 73 -2.01 -10.64 -7.65
N LEU A 74 -2.49 -11.52 -8.53
CA LEU A 74 -2.14 -12.95 -8.50
C LEU A 74 -0.64 -13.18 -8.72
N PRO A 75 -0.06 -14.28 -8.22
CA PRO A 75 1.36 -14.58 -8.36
C PRO A 75 1.78 -14.78 -9.82
N GLY A 76 3.06 -14.53 -10.09
CA GLY A 76 3.71 -14.78 -11.38
C GLY A 76 4.70 -13.68 -11.76
N ASP A 77 5.72 -14.01 -12.55
CA ASP A 77 6.84 -13.09 -12.79
C ASP A 77 6.48 -11.90 -13.71
N ASN A 78 5.44 -12.04 -14.54
CA ASN A 78 4.95 -10.98 -15.41
C ASN A 78 3.93 -10.10 -14.68
N PHE A 79 4.40 -9.04 -14.04
CA PHE A 79 3.53 -8.04 -13.43
C PHE A 79 2.76 -7.25 -14.50
N HIS A 80 1.46 -7.04 -14.23
CA HIS A 80 0.56 -6.30 -15.10
C HIS A 80 -0.29 -5.32 -14.25
N PRO A 81 -0.09 -3.99 -14.38
CA PRO A 81 -0.81 -3.00 -13.56
C PRO A 81 -2.34 -3.11 -13.66
N ASP A 82 -2.88 -3.51 -14.81
CA ASP A 82 -4.32 -3.67 -15.04
C ASP A 82 -4.95 -4.88 -14.32
N LYS A 83 -4.12 -5.76 -13.74
CA LYS A 83 -4.56 -6.91 -12.94
C LYS A 83 -4.61 -6.63 -11.44
N VAL A 84 -4.14 -5.45 -11.00
CA VAL A 84 -4.18 -5.09 -9.59
C VAL A 84 -5.59 -4.73 -9.17
N VAL A 85 -6.00 -5.28 -8.02
CA VAL A 85 -7.31 -5.05 -7.42
C VAL A 85 -7.10 -4.47 -6.04
N ALA A 86 -7.70 -3.31 -5.76
CA ALA A 86 -7.74 -2.73 -4.43
C ALA A 86 -8.88 -3.37 -3.61
N PHE A 87 -8.50 -3.94 -2.48
CA PHE A 87 -9.43 -4.52 -1.52
C PHE A 87 -9.65 -3.58 -0.34
N TRP A 88 -10.90 -3.41 0.07
CA TRP A 88 -11.34 -2.65 1.24
C TRP A 88 -11.32 -3.53 2.49
N CYS A 89 -10.70 -3.02 3.55
CA CYS A 89 -10.77 -3.56 4.89
C CYS A 89 -11.39 -2.51 5.81
N ASP A 90 -12.47 -2.87 6.48
CA ASP A 90 -13.19 -1.97 7.41
C ASP A 90 -12.45 -1.71 8.73
N GLY A 91 -11.31 -2.37 8.94
CA GLY A 91 -10.48 -2.25 10.14
C GLY A 91 -10.78 -3.29 11.23
N GLN A 92 -11.76 -4.19 11.05
CA GLN A 92 -12.10 -5.20 12.04
C GLN A 92 -11.22 -6.45 12.00
N LYS A 93 -10.62 -6.73 10.83
CA LYS A 93 -9.77 -7.90 10.59
C LYS A 93 -8.40 -7.47 10.08
N GLY A 94 -7.40 -8.29 10.37
CA GLY A 94 -6.15 -8.28 9.63
C GLY A 94 -6.20 -9.23 8.44
N LEU A 95 -5.17 -9.17 7.61
CA LEU A 95 -4.96 -10.10 6.50
C LEU A 95 -3.56 -10.71 6.57
N TYR A 96 -3.44 -11.90 6.02
CA TYR A 96 -2.17 -12.55 5.75
C TYR A 96 -2.03 -12.73 4.25
N ILE A 97 -1.01 -12.09 3.68
CA ILE A 97 -0.65 -12.16 2.27
C ILE A 97 0.33 -13.33 2.11
N HIS A 98 -0.05 -14.33 1.32
CA HIS A 98 0.81 -15.48 1.06
C HIS A 98 2.01 -15.10 0.17
N ALA A 99 3.10 -15.87 0.29
CA ALA A 99 4.28 -15.72 -0.58
C ALA A 99 3.89 -15.74 -2.07
N GLY A 100 4.58 -14.94 -2.88
CA GLY A 100 4.35 -14.83 -4.33
C GLY A 100 3.20 -13.92 -4.74
N ILE A 101 2.30 -13.52 -3.83
CA ILE A 101 1.22 -12.58 -4.16
C ILE A 101 1.82 -11.19 -4.34
N TRP A 102 1.55 -10.56 -5.48
CA TRP A 102 1.91 -9.16 -5.69
C TRP A 102 1.06 -8.29 -4.79
N HIS A 103 1.72 -7.41 -4.06
CA HIS A 103 1.12 -6.44 -3.17
C HIS A 103 2.03 -5.23 -3.08
N GLU A 104 1.66 -4.24 -2.27
CA GLU A 104 2.65 -3.27 -1.83
C GLU A 104 2.70 -3.17 -0.31
N GLY A 105 1.56 -2.81 0.28
CA GLY A 105 1.41 -2.76 1.72
C GLY A 105 -0.05 -2.53 2.06
N VAL A 106 -0.28 -1.73 3.10
CA VAL A 106 -1.61 -1.33 3.56
C VAL A 106 -1.70 0.19 3.55
N PHE A 107 -2.84 0.71 3.09
CA PHE A 107 -3.00 2.14 2.81
C PHE A 107 -4.18 2.70 3.59
N PRO A 108 -3.95 3.55 4.60
CA PRO A 108 -5.03 4.07 5.43
C PRO A 108 -5.86 5.11 4.68
N VAL A 109 -7.16 5.10 4.96
CA VAL A 109 -8.10 6.12 4.46
C VAL A 109 -7.97 7.42 5.27
N HIS A 110 -7.67 7.29 6.56
CA HIS A 110 -7.45 8.42 7.46
C HIS A 110 -6.00 8.88 7.48
N ASP A 111 -5.75 10.07 8.04
CA ASP A 111 -4.41 10.69 8.06
C ASP A 111 -3.33 9.77 8.65
N GLN A 112 -3.66 9.06 9.73
CA GLN A 112 -2.70 8.21 10.44
C GLN A 112 -3.31 6.88 10.86
N GLN A 113 -2.52 5.83 10.67
CA GLN A 113 -2.87 4.48 11.12
C GLN A 113 -1.64 3.60 11.35
N ARG A 114 -1.74 2.72 12.33
CA ARG A 114 -0.72 1.75 12.69
C ARG A 114 -1.21 0.33 12.49
N PHE A 115 -0.29 -0.53 12.09
CA PHE A 115 -0.53 -1.93 11.83
C PHE A 115 0.50 -2.79 12.55
N LEU A 116 0.04 -3.88 13.16
CA LEU A 116 0.92 -4.97 13.50
C LEU A 116 1.40 -5.60 12.19
N ASP A 117 2.68 -5.46 11.92
CA ASP A 117 3.35 -6.07 10.78
C ASP A 117 4.16 -7.28 11.24
N ARG A 118 4.01 -8.41 10.55
CA ARG A 118 4.85 -9.60 10.70
C ARG A 118 5.20 -10.14 9.32
N GLN A 119 6.48 -10.37 9.12
CA GLN A 119 7.04 -10.94 7.89
C GLN A 119 8.20 -11.87 8.23
N GLY A 120 8.71 -12.56 7.22
CA GLY A 120 9.92 -13.38 7.34
C GLY A 120 11.11 -12.56 7.83
N ALA A 121 12.02 -13.21 8.57
CA ALA A 121 13.26 -12.56 9.03
C ALA A 121 14.18 -12.17 7.85
N VAL A 122 14.09 -12.93 6.76
CA VAL A 122 14.66 -12.56 5.46
C VAL A 122 13.59 -11.81 4.69
N HIS A 123 13.89 -10.56 4.31
CA HIS A 123 13.00 -9.71 3.52
C HIS A 123 13.37 -9.78 2.03
N ALA A 124 13.40 -11.01 1.48
CA ALA A 124 13.60 -11.18 0.05
C ALA A 124 12.37 -10.63 -0.68
N ARG A 125 12.60 -9.88 -1.75
CA ARG A 125 11.50 -9.35 -2.57
C ARG A 125 11.91 -9.22 -4.02
N VAL A 126 10.92 -9.40 -4.89
CA VAL A 126 10.97 -8.95 -6.28
C VAL A 126 10.08 -7.72 -6.37
N SER A 127 10.62 -6.65 -6.92
CA SER A 127 10.01 -5.33 -6.95
C SER A 127 9.83 -4.88 -8.39
N THR A 128 8.79 -4.10 -8.63
CA THR A 128 8.59 -3.37 -9.89
C THR A 128 8.36 -1.89 -9.60
N ASP A 129 9.01 -1.03 -10.38
CA ASP A 129 8.72 0.41 -10.40
C ASP A 129 7.73 0.66 -11.54
N ILE A 130 6.47 0.86 -11.18
CA ILE A 130 5.36 1.02 -12.13
C ILE A 130 5.59 2.23 -13.03
N GLY A 131 6.12 3.31 -12.48
CA GLY A 131 6.39 4.54 -13.21
C GLY A 131 7.49 4.35 -14.25
N GLN A 132 8.59 3.71 -13.87
CA GLN A 132 9.72 3.47 -14.78
C GLN A 132 9.43 2.39 -15.83
N GLU A 133 8.75 1.31 -15.45
CA GLU A 133 8.55 0.15 -16.31
C GLU A 133 7.33 0.27 -17.23
N PHE A 134 6.29 1.00 -16.80
CA PHE A 134 5.01 1.11 -17.53
C PHE A 134 4.61 2.55 -17.86
N GLY A 135 5.33 3.56 -17.36
CA GLY A 135 5.05 4.98 -17.64
C GLY A 135 3.76 5.49 -17.00
N VAL A 136 3.27 4.84 -15.94
CA VAL A 136 2.01 5.18 -15.26
C VAL A 136 2.14 5.09 -13.74
N TYR A 137 1.20 5.69 -13.02
CA TYR A 137 0.97 5.41 -11.60
C TYR A 137 -0.32 4.60 -11.44
N LEU A 138 -0.33 3.65 -10.52
CA LEU A 138 -1.51 2.86 -10.23
C LEU A 138 -2.43 3.62 -9.26
N SER A 139 -3.62 4.01 -9.71
CA SER A 139 -4.63 4.60 -8.82
C SER A 139 -5.39 3.52 -8.07
N CYS A 140 -5.33 3.56 -6.74
CA CYS A 140 -6.10 2.72 -5.84
C CYS A 140 -7.11 3.58 -5.07
N PRO A 141 -8.42 3.29 -5.13
CA PRO A 141 -9.42 4.11 -4.46
C PRO A 141 -9.32 3.96 -2.93
N LEU A 142 -9.39 5.08 -2.22
CA LEU A 142 -9.54 5.15 -0.77
C LEU A 142 -11.02 5.33 -0.38
N ARG A 143 -11.89 4.62 -1.10
CA ARG A 143 -13.35 4.72 -0.98
C ARG A 143 -13.99 3.35 -0.99
N GLU A 144 -14.84 3.13 -0.01
CA GLU A 144 -15.57 1.88 0.18
C GLU A 144 -16.40 1.48 -1.05
N ASP A 145 -17.07 2.45 -1.68
CA ASP A 145 -17.94 2.23 -2.84
C ASP A 145 -17.20 1.89 -4.14
N LYS A 146 -15.86 1.93 -4.13
CA LYS A 146 -15.00 1.75 -5.31
C LYS A 146 -13.99 0.59 -5.18
N ALA A 147 -13.91 -0.05 -4.02
CA ALA A 147 -13.01 -1.16 -3.74
C ALA A 147 -13.76 -2.49 -3.56
N ARG A 148 -13.07 -3.63 -3.65
CA ARG A 148 -13.67 -4.95 -3.38
C ARG A 148 -13.55 -5.30 -1.90
N TYR A 149 -14.54 -5.92 -1.29
CA TYR A 149 -14.46 -6.29 0.12
C TYR A 149 -13.61 -7.56 0.34
N ILE A 150 -12.95 -7.61 1.52
CA ILE A 150 -12.36 -8.82 2.13
C ILE A 150 -13.28 -9.38 3.21
#